data_AF-A0A257ZH79-F1
#
_entry.id   AF-A0A257ZH79-F1
#
_cell.length_a   1.000
_cell.length_b   1.000
_cell.length_c   1.000
_cell.angle_alpha   90.00
_cell.angle_beta   90.00
_cell.angle_gamma   90.00
#
_symmetry.space_group_name_H-M   'P 1'
#
loop_
_entity.id
_entity.type
_entity.pdbx_description
1 polymer ?
#
loop_
_entity_poly.entity_id
_entity_poly.type
_entity_poly.pdbx_seq_one_letter_code
_entity_poly.pdbx_strand_id
1 'polypeptide(L)'
;SGELIRVGLVTDKLRGRSKQVVEFICLVIGTGFTGFFAWFAAKMTYESWLFNDMAQGVLAVPLWIPQLGYSGGLLILFIAFLDELVHALRGGEPRYEKPPATTAEEVVERAMQSGV
;
A
#
# COMPACT_ATOMS: atom_id res chain seq x y z
N SER A 1 20.40 -5.04 -13.13
CA SER A 1 19.20 -4.66 -12.36
C SER A 1 19.52 -3.45 -11.48
N GLY A 2 19.34 -2.23 -12.02
CA GLY A 2 19.86 -0.98 -11.46
C GLY A 2 18.80 0.05 -11.05
N GLU A 3 17.57 -0.38 -10.76
CA GLU A 3 16.45 0.56 -10.60
C GLU A 3 15.96 0.71 -9.14
N LEU A 4 16.32 -0.22 -8.25
CA LEU A 4 15.97 -0.16 -6.82
C LEU A 4 16.97 0.66 -5.96
N ILE A 5 18.16 0.98 -6.47
CA ILE A 5 19.23 1.65 -5.70
C ILE A 5 19.09 3.19 -5.76
N ARG A 6 18.51 3.75 -6.84
CA ARG A 6 18.43 5.20 -7.02
C ARG A 6 17.39 5.87 -6.11
N VAL A 7 16.31 5.15 -5.77
CA VAL A 7 15.25 5.66 -4.87
C VAL A 7 15.75 5.75 -3.43
N GLY A 8 16.53 4.75 -2.97
CA GLY A 8 17.19 4.80 -1.66
C GLY A 8 18.07 6.03 -1.48
N LEU A 9 18.82 6.43 -2.52
CA LEU A 9 19.71 7.61 -2.48
C LEU A 9 18.99 8.96 -2.42
N VAL A 10 17.76 9.06 -2.96
CA VAL A 10 16.94 10.28 -2.83
C VAL A 10 16.38 10.38 -1.42
N THR A 11 15.95 9.26 -0.84
CA THR A 11 15.52 9.19 0.56
C THR A 11 16.69 9.40 1.53
N ASP A 12 17.89 8.90 1.24
CA ASP A 12 19.11 9.13 2.04
C ASP A 12 19.57 10.60 2.04
N LYS A 13 19.27 11.35 0.97
CA LYS A 13 19.56 12.80 0.91
C LYS A 13 18.57 13.64 1.72
N LEU A 14 17.38 13.14 1.99
CA LEU A 14 16.37 13.81 2.81
C LEU A 14 16.52 13.34 4.27
N ARG A 15 17.32 14.06 5.06
CA ARG A 15 17.48 13.76 6.49
C ARG A 15 16.54 14.60 7.35
N GLY A 16 15.83 13.95 8.27
CA GLY A 16 15.01 14.60 9.31
C GLY A 16 13.62 15.03 8.86
N ARG A 17 13.20 16.25 9.22
CA ARG A 17 11.83 16.76 9.06
C ARG A 17 11.33 16.78 7.61
N SER A 18 12.19 17.01 6.62
CA SER A 18 11.77 17.05 5.21
C SER A 18 11.33 15.67 4.69
N LYS A 19 11.97 14.59 5.15
CA LYS A 19 11.57 13.22 4.83
C LYS A 19 10.19 12.90 5.40
N GLN A 20 9.96 13.22 6.67
CA GLN A 20 8.67 13.02 7.33
C GLN A 20 7.54 13.78 6.63
N VAL A 21 7.78 15.02 6.17
CA VAL A 21 6.77 15.79 5.42
C VAL A 21 6.47 15.15 4.07
N VAL A 22 7.49 14.70 3.33
CA VAL A 22 7.30 14.04 2.03
C VAL A 22 6.56 12.71 2.20
N GLU A 23 6.94 11.90 3.18
CA GLU A 23 6.26 10.64 3.51
C GLU A 23 4.80 10.88 3.90
N PHE A 24 4.55 11.90 4.72
CA PHE A 24 3.20 12.30 5.10
C PHE A 24 2.35 12.70 3.87
N ILE A 25 2.91 13.52 2.97
CA ILE A 25 2.22 13.92 1.73
C ILE A 25 1.91 12.69 0.87
N CYS A 26 2.87 11.78 0.71
CA CYS A 26 2.67 10.53 -0.02
C CYS A 26 1.56 9.68 0.60
N LEU A 27 1.52 9.56 1.94
CA LEU A 27 0.46 8.84 2.66
C LEU A 27 -0.91 9.50 2.48
N VAL A 28 -0.99 10.83 2.55
CA VAL A 28 -2.24 11.57 2.32
C VAL A 28 -2.76 11.34 0.90
N ILE A 29 -1.89 11.45 -0.10
CA ILE A 29 -2.25 11.22 -1.50
C ILE A 29 -2.68 9.76 -1.72
N GLY A 30 -1.90 8.80 -1.21
CA GLY A 30 -2.21 7.37 -1.30
C GLY A 30 -3.54 7.01 -0.63
N THR A 31 -3.80 7.57 0.55
CA THR A 31 -5.08 7.42 1.27
C THR A 31 -6.24 8.00 0.46
N GLY A 32 -6.05 9.18 -0.14
CA GLY A 32 -7.07 9.81 -0.98
C GLY A 32 -7.43 8.97 -2.20
N PHE A 33 -6.43 8.46 -2.94
CA PHE A 33 -6.66 7.61 -4.11
C PHE A 33 -7.29 6.26 -3.75
N THR A 34 -6.75 5.59 -2.73
CA THR A 34 -7.29 4.28 -2.30
C THR A 34 -8.71 4.41 -1.76
N GLY A 35 -9.03 5.49 -1.03
CA GLY A 35 -10.38 5.78 -0.57
C GLY A 35 -11.35 6.07 -1.70
N PHE A 36 -10.93 6.87 -2.70
CA PHE A 36 -11.71 7.11 -3.90
C PHE A 36 -12.02 5.81 -4.63
N PHE A 37 -11.01 4.98 -4.91
CA PHE A 37 -11.21 3.71 -5.60
C PHE A 37 -12.06 2.73 -4.79
N ALA A 38 -11.85 2.63 -3.47
CA ALA A 38 -12.64 1.77 -2.61
C ALA A 38 -14.12 2.17 -2.61
N TRP A 39 -14.43 3.47 -2.55
CA TRP A 39 -15.79 3.98 -2.63
C TRP A 39 -16.47 3.63 -3.96
N PHE A 40 -15.81 3.92 -5.09
CA PHE A 40 -16.38 3.64 -6.41
C PHE A 40 -16.48 2.14 -6.68
N ALA A 41 -15.52 1.34 -6.23
CA ALA A 41 -15.57 -0.12 -6.35
C ALA A 41 -16.73 -0.69 -5.52
N ALA A 42 -16.91 -0.26 -4.28
CA ALA A 42 -18.03 -0.69 -3.44
C ALA A 42 -19.38 -0.29 -4.04
N LYS A 43 -19.50 0.94 -4.55
CA LYS A 43 -20.70 1.42 -5.25
C LYS A 43 -20.99 0.56 -6.49
N MET A 44 -19.99 0.28 -7.32
CA MET A 44 -20.13 -0.55 -8.51
C MET A 44 -20.60 -1.96 -8.15
N THR A 45 -20.01 -2.60 -7.13
CA THR A 45 -20.43 -3.93 -6.67
C THR A 45 -21.86 -3.91 -6.14
N TYR A 46 -22.25 -2.86 -5.41
CA TYR A 46 -23.62 -2.70 -4.89
C TYR A 46 -24.64 -2.51 -6.02
N GLU A 47 -24.32 -1.67 -7.02
CA GLU A 47 -25.16 -1.48 -8.21
C GLU A 47 -25.29 -2.79 -8.99
N SER A 48 -24.19 -3.51 -9.20
CA SER A 48 -24.20 -4.82 -9.88
C SER A 48 -25.11 -5.83 -9.16
N TRP A 49 -25.09 -5.83 -7.82
CA TRP A 49 -25.99 -6.67 -7.02
C TRP A 49 -27.45 -6.22 -7.14
N LEU A 50 -27.73 -4.92 -7.09
CA LEU A 50 -29.07 -4.35 -7.18
C LEU A 50 -29.73 -4.61 -8.55
N PHE A 51 -28.98 -4.42 -9.64
CA PHE A 51 -29.46 -4.59 -11.01
C PHE A 51 -29.35 -6.03 -11.52
N ASN A 52 -28.85 -6.97 -10.69
CA ASN A 52 -28.57 -8.36 -11.07
C ASN A 52 -27.74 -8.46 -12.36
N ASP A 53 -26.69 -7.64 -12.45
CA ASP A 53 -25.83 -7.62 -13.64
C ASP A 53 -25.12 -8.97 -13.81
N MET A 54 -25.28 -9.54 -15.01
CA MET A 54 -24.72 -10.83 -15.38
C MET A 54 -23.53 -10.64 -16.32
N ALA A 55 -22.50 -11.48 -16.16
CA ALA A 55 -21.37 -11.51 -17.07
C ALA A 55 -21.83 -11.88 -18.48
N GLN A 56 -21.43 -11.10 -19.50
CA GLN A 56 -21.79 -11.35 -20.91
C GLN A 56 -20.94 -12.45 -21.58
N GLY A 57 -20.39 -13.39 -20.79
CA GLY A 57 -19.56 -14.48 -21.28
C GLY A 57 -20.36 -15.74 -21.63
N VAL A 58 -19.65 -16.81 -22.00
CA VAL A 58 -20.24 -18.14 -22.26
C VAL A 58 -20.96 -18.69 -21.03
N LEU A 59 -20.54 -18.28 -19.83
CA LEU A 59 -21.22 -18.56 -18.56
C LEU A 59 -21.75 -17.25 -17.98
N ALA A 60 -23.07 -17.09 -17.97
CA ALA A 60 -23.75 -15.98 -17.30
C ALA A 60 -23.68 -16.20 -15.78
N VAL A 61 -22.74 -15.51 -15.13
CA VAL A 61 -22.60 -15.50 -13.67
C VAL A 61 -22.85 -14.10 -13.13
N PRO A 62 -23.41 -13.95 -11.93
CA PRO A 62 -23.60 -12.64 -11.32
C PRO A 62 -22.25 -11.94 -11.11
N LEU A 63 -22.11 -10.71 -11.62
CA LEU A 63 -20.85 -9.97 -11.57
C LEU A 63 -20.46 -9.55 -10.15
N TRP A 64 -21.43 -9.43 -9.24
CA TRP A 64 -21.18 -9.03 -7.86
C TRP A 64 -20.28 -10.02 -7.10
N ILE A 65 -20.28 -11.32 -7.44
CA ILE A 65 -19.47 -12.34 -6.76
C ILE A 65 -17.96 -12.08 -6.95
N PRO A 66 -17.42 -12.02 -8.19
CA PRO A 66 -16.02 -11.68 -8.39
C PRO A 66 -15.71 -10.22 -7.99
N GLN A 67 -16.65 -9.29 -8.18
CA GLN A 67 -16.45 -7.89 -7.82
C GLN A 67 -16.31 -7.68 -6.31
N LEU A 68 -16.96 -8.48 -5.46
CA LEU A 68 -16.80 -8.43 -4.00
C LEU A 68 -15.35 -8.65 -3.57
N GLY A 69 -14.63 -9.58 -4.20
CA GLY A 69 -13.22 -9.83 -3.90
C GLY A 69 -12.35 -8.62 -4.21
N TYR A 70 -12.57 -7.99 -5.37
CA TYR A 70 -11.88 -6.77 -5.79
C TYR A 70 -12.20 -5.58 -4.88
N SER A 71 -13.49 -5.28 -4.65
CA SER A 71 -13.90 -4.16 -3.79
C SER A 71 -13.46 -4.37 -2.35
N GLY A 72 -13.50 -5.62 -1.87
CA GLY A 72 -13.00 -5.99 -0.54
C GLY A 72 -11.51 -5.75 -0.39
N GLY A 73 -10.71 -6.18 -1.37
CA GLY A 73 -9.26 -5.91 -1.38
C GLY A 73 -8.93 -4.41 -1.37
N LEU A 74 -9.67 -3.61 -2.14
CA LEU A 74 -9.53 -2.15 -2.14
C LEU A 74 -9.89 -1.50 -0.80
N LEU A 75 -10.95 -1.97 -0.14
CA LEU A 75 -11.33 -1.51 1.19
C LEU A 75 -10.23 -1.83 2.22
N ILE A 76 -9.67 -3.04 2.19
CA ILE A 76 -8.57 -3.43 3.07
C ILE A 76 -7.33 -2.55 2.81
N LEU A 77 -6.99 -2.31 1.53
CA LEU A 77 -5.88 -1.43 1.15
C LEU A 77 -6.09 -0.01 1.67
N PHE A 78 -7.31 0.54 1.52
CA PHE A 78 -7.64 1.86 2.04
C PHE A 78 -7.51 1.93 3.57
N ILE A 79 -7.97 0.90 4.29
CA ILE A 79 -7.81 0.81 5.74
C ILE A 79 -6.33 0.79 6.13
N ALA A 80 -5.49 0.06 5.40
CA ALA A 80 -4.05 0.01 5.65
C ALA A 80 -3.38 1.40 5.48
N PHE A 81 -3.74 2.13 4.42
CA PHE A 81 -3.26 3.50 4.22
C PHE A 81 -3.76 4.47 5.30
N LEU A 82 -5.03 4.34 5.70
CA LEU A 82 -5.60 5.13 6.80
C LEU A 82 -4.91 4.85 8.14
N ASP A 83 -4.63 3.58 8.45
CA ASP A 83 -3.94 3.21 9.70
C ASP A 83 -2.54 3.83 9.75
N GLU A 84 -1.78 3.74 8.64
CA GLU A 84 -0.46 4.35 8.56
C GLU A 84 -0.52 5.88 8.60
N LEU A 85 -1.53 6.51 7.97
CA LEU A 85 -1.73 7.95 8.03
C LEU A 85 -2.06 8.42 9.45
N VAL A 86 -2.92 7.70 10.18
CA VAL A 86 -3.27 8.00 11.58
C VAL A 86 -2.05 7.77 12.50
N HIS A 87 -1.26 6.73 12.25
CA HIS A 87 -0.02 6.47 12.98
C HIS A 87 1.02 7.58 12.74
N ALA A 88 1.21 8.02 11.49
CA ALA A 88 2.08 9.13 11.14
C ALA A 88 1.61 10.47 11.77
N LEU A 89 0.30 10.73 11.80
CA LEU A 89 -0.28 11.90 12.48
C LEU A 89 -0.03 11.91 13.99
N ARG A 90 0.02 10.72 14.61
CA ARG A 90 0.31 10.57 16.06
C ARG A 90 1.79 10.73 16.40
N GLY A 91 2.65 11.00 15.40
CA GLY A 91 4.08 11.18 15.60
C GLY A 91 4.85 9.86 15.81
N GLY A 92 4.26 8.73 15.43
CA GLY A 92 4.98 7.45 15.41
C GLY A 92 5.98 7.40 14.26
N GLU A 93 7.14 6.76 14.47
CA GLU A 93 8.05 6.46 13.37
C GLU A 93 7.39 5.52 12.34
N PRO A 94 7.70 5.64 11.04
CA PRO A 94 7.08 4.83 9.98
C PRO A 94 7.28 3.34 10.26
N ARG A 95 6.19 2.57 10.38
CA ARG A 95 6.29 1.13 10.71
C ARG A 95 6.91 0.29 9.60
N TYR A 96 7.00 0.86 8.40
CA TYR A 96 7.66 0.26 7.25
C TYR A 96 9.19 0.26 7.33
N GLU A 97 9.80 1.08 8.20
CA GLU A 97 11.23 1.00 8.45
C GLU A 97 11.53 -0.24 9.29
N LYS A 98 12.09 -1.27 8.65
CA LYS A 98 12.77 -2.34 9.38
C LYS A 98 13.85 -1.68 10.24
N PRO A 99 13.93 -1.97 11.54
CA PRO A 99 14.98 -1.41 12.38
C PRO A 99 16.33 -1.67 11.70
N PRO A 100 17.19 -0.64 11.57
CA PRO A 100 18.53 -0.84 11.03
C PRO A 100 19.23 -1.90 11.89
N ALA A 101 19.90 -2.85 11.24
CA ALA A 101 20.59 -3.95 11.90
C ALA A 101 21.49 -3.41 13.02
N THR A 102 21.09 -3.65 14.27
CA THR A 102 21.77 -3.06 15.44
C THR A 102 23.04 -3.83 15.80
N THR A 103 23.27 -5.01 15.22
CA THR A 103 24.34 -5.93 15.63
C THR A 103 25.21 -6.34 14.44
N ALA A 104 26.53 -6.28 14.63
CA ALA A 104 27.53 -6.63 13.62
C ALA A 104 27.36 -8.05 13.04
N GLU A 105 26.78 -8.97 13.81
CA GLU A 105 26.47 -10.34 13.40
C GLU A 105 25.48 -10.41 12.24
N GLU A 106 24.45 -9.54 12.21
CA GLU A 106 23.45 -9.52 11.13
C GLU A 106 24.03 -8.93 9.82
N VAL A 107 25.02 -8.03 9.94
CA VAL A 107 25.78 -7.50 8.79
C VAL A 107 26.68 -8.58 8.20
N VAL A 108 27.32 -9.39 9.04
CA VAL A 108 28.17 -10.52 8.62
C VAL A 108 27.32 -11.63 8.00
N GLU A 109 26.19 -12.00 8.60
CA GLU A 109 25.30 -13.03 8.08
C GLU A 109 24.71 -12.65 6.72
N ARG A 110 24.31 -11.39 6.53
CA ARG A 110 23.86 -10.91 5.22
C ARG A 110 24.98 -10.81 4.19
N ALA A 111 26.19 -10.45 4.60
CA ALA A 111 27.37 -10.48 3.71
C ALA A 111 27.75 -11.91 3.31
N MET A 112 27.52 -12.90 4.18
CA MET A 112 27.72 -14.32 3.88
C MET A 112 26.61 -14.91 2.99
N GLN A 113 25.35 -14.50 3.21
CA GLN A 113 24.20 -14.90 2.36
C GLN A 113 24.23 -14.23 0.98
N SER A 114 24.74 -13.00 0.90
CA SER A 114 24.99 -12.30 -0.37
C SER A 114 26.35 -12.65 -0.97
N GLY A 115 26.88 -13.84 -0.65
CA GLY A 115 28.17 -14.33 -1.14
C GLY A 115 28.38 -14.05 -2.62
N VAL A 116 29.61 -13.64 -2.93
CA VAL A 116 30.21 -13.54 -4.28
C VAL A 116 29.57 -14.45 -5.32
#